data_AF-A0A372GL95-F1
#
_entry.id   AF-A0A372GL95-F1
#
_cell.length_a   1.000
_cell.length_b   1.000
_cell.length_c   1.000
_cell.angle_alpha   90.00
_cell.angle_beta   90.00
_cell.angle_gamma   90.00
#
_symmetry.space_group_name_H-M   'P 1'
#
loop_
_entity.id
_entity.type
_entity.pdbx_description
1 polymer ?
#
loop_
_entity_poly.entity_id
_entity_poly.type
_entity_poly.pdbx_seq_one_letter_code
_entity_poly.pdbx_strand_id
1 'polypeptide(L)'
;MDLESELRKAMAEQVAEASASPSLVADVKRRHRRRKARTHTAAAVAAASVAALILVPTYQSFRATPVGTVGTERPTSNVPASQRPERPPAPGQSRPPSNKERPGAGTSAKPKPPPSPGGPEAGPRRPGPGGVVDDLPRWITYLPDGLAAASPCAVAGGAERRTTTCAWRGDAGWVEIVLVRSQGLSDPRDLMRPAGIPGRTTVRGMPAFTIDRPDSGRQISWLARPGVGVTVSAGGSVKGQLMRIAEGVRP
;
A
#
# COMPACT_ATOMS: atom_id res chain seq x y z
N MET A 1 35.34 8.06 52.07
CA MET A 1 35.40 7.85 50.62
C MET A 1 34.24 8.61 50.01
N ASP A 2 34.50 9.41 49.00
CA ASP A 2 33.52 10.37 48.46
C ASP A 2 32.87 9.81 47.20
N LEU A 3 31.66 9.27 47.36
CA LEU A 3 30.87 8.59 46.32
C LEU A 3 30.60 9.49 45.10
N GLU A 4 30.53 10.81 45.29
CA GLU A 4 30.31 11.74 44.19
C GLU A 4 31.54 11.81 43.26
N SER A 5 32.74 11.67 43.82
CA SER A 5 33.97 11.68 43.04
C SER A 5 34.11 10.42 42.18
N GLU A 6 33.69 9.26 42.71
CA GLU A 6 33.66 7.99 41.97
C GLU A 6 32.59 7.99 40.88
N LEU A 7 31.41 8.55 41.16
CA LEU A 7 30.34 8.66 40.17
C LEU A 7 30.71 9.62 39.03
N ARG A 8 31.33 10.77 39.33
CA ARG A 8 31.86 11.68 38.31
C ARG A 8 32.94 11.03 37.46
N LYS A 9 33.83 10.23 38.07
CA LYS A 9 34.87 9.50 37.35
C LYS A 9 34.30 8.39 36.46
N ALA A 10 33.38 7.59 36.98
CA ALA A 10 32.72 6.53 36.22
C ALA A 10 31.90 7.07 35.04
N MET A 11 31.18 8.19 35.24
CA MET A 11 30.46 8.83 34.15
C MET A 11 31.40 9.43 33.09
N ALA A 12 32.54 10.01 33.49
CA ALA A 12 33.52 10.52 32.54
C ALA A 12 34.15 9.41 31.69
N GLU A 13 34.47 8.26 32.29
CA GLU A 13 35.00 7.09 31.58
C GLU A 13 33.95 6.50 30.62
N GLN A 14 32.69 6.39 31.05
CA GLN A 14 31.61 5.86 30.21
C GLN A 14 31.23 6.78 29.03
N VAL A 15 31.36 8.11 29.20
CA VAL A 15 31.12 9.09 28.13
C VAL A 15 32.27 9.10 27.10
N ALA A 16 33.51 8.84 27.54
CA ALA A 16 34.64 8.72 26.62
C ALA A 16 34.48 7.50 25.68
N GLU A 17 33.96 6.38 26.21
CA GLU A 17 33.76 5.14 25.47
C GLU A 17 32.53 5.19 24.52
N ALA A 18 31.52 6.00 24.86
CA ALA A 18 30.32 6.20 24.03
C ALA A 18 30.50 7.25 22.91
N SER A 19 31.66 7.89 22.81
CA SER A 19 31.91 8.88 21.75
C SER A 19 32.11 8.17 20.40
N ALA A 20 31.19 8.43 19.45
CA ALA A 20 31.26 7.85 18.12
C ALA A 20 32.61 8.17 17.46
N SER A 21 33.25 7.16 16.86
CA SER A 21 34.58 7.31 16.27
C SER A 21 34.63 8.52 15.31
N PRO A 22 35.68 9.36 15.35
CA PRO A 22 35.78 10.57 14.52
C PRO A 22 35.62 10.29 13.01
N SER A 23 35.94 9.06 12.59
CA SER A 23 35.74 8.56 11.23
C SER A 23 34.27 8.44 10.84
N LEU A 24 33.37 8.03 11.74
CA LEU A 24 31.92 7.96 11.48
C LEU A 24 31.33 9.36 11.29
N VAL A 25 31.76 10.34 12.08
CA VAL A 25 31.31 11.74 11.95
C VAL A 25 31.73 12.32 10.59
N ALA A 26 32.97 12.05 10.16
CA ALA A 26 33.46 12.47 8.86
C ALA A 26 32.69 11.80 7.70
N ASP A 27 32.40 10.51 7.81
CA ASP A 27 31.66 9.76 6.78
C ASP A 27 30.19 10.18 6.69
N VAL A 28 29.52 10.40 7.83
CA VAL A 28 28.14 10.93 7.85
C VAL A 28 28.11 12.33 7.22
N LYS A 29 29.07 13.19 7.55
CA LYS A 29 29.17 14.55 6.96
C LYS A 29 29.41 14.50 5.46
N ARG A 30 30.27 13.58 4.97
CA ARG A 30 30.53 13.36 3.54
C ARG A 30 29.29 12.83 2.82
N ARG A 31 28.56 11.90 3.42
CA ARG A 31 27.32 11.31 2.86
C ARG A 31 26.17 12.32 2.85
N HIS A 32 26.07 13.16 3.87
CA HIS A 32 25.09 14.25 3.94
C HIS A 32 25.35 15.32 2.87
N ARG A 33 26.62 15.75 2.69
CA ARG A 33 26.99 16.69 1.60
C ARG A 33 26.66 16.12 0.21
N ARG A 34 26.93 14.83 -0.04
CA ARG A 34 26.56 14.17 -1.30
C ARG A 34 25.04 14.10 -1.53
N ARG A 35 24.24 13.92 -0.47
CA ARG A 35 22.76 13.97 -0.58
C ARG A 35 22.28 15.39 -0.91
N LYS A 36 22.82 16.41 -0.25
CA LYS A 36 22.47 17.81 -0.50
C LYS A 36 22.83 18.28 -1.92
N ALA A 37 23.96 17.83 -2.46
CA ALA A 37 24.33 18.13 -3.85
C ALA A 37 23.33 17.56 -4.87
N ARG A 38 22.77 16.36 -4.61
CA ARG A 38 21.78 15.72 -5.50
C ARG A 38 20.39 16.37 -5.45
N THR A 39 20.02 16.99 -4.33
CA THR A 39 18.74 17.71 -4.22
C THR A 39 18.78 19.06 -4.96
N HIS A 40 19.95 19.72 -5.04
CA HIS A 40 20.06 20.97 -5.79
C HIS A 40 20.07 20.78 -7.32
N THR A 41 20.50 19.62 -7.83
CA THR A 41 20.44 19.33 -9.28
C THR A 41 19.02 19.01 -9.79
N ALA A 42 18.12 18.52 -8.92
CA ALA A 42 16.73 18.25 -9.30
C ALA A 42 15.87 19.52 -9.40
N ALA A 43 16.24 20.60 -8.71
CA ALA A 43 15.53 21.88 -8.77
C ALA A 43 15.84 22.71 -10.02
N ALA A 44 16.97 22.45 -10.70
CA ALA A 44 17.40 23.23 -11.86
C ALA A 44 16.70 22.84 -13.17
N VAL A 45 16.10 21.64 -13.26
CA VAL A 45 15.44 21.16 -14.49
C VAL A 45 13.97 21.62 -14.59
N ALA A 46 13.32 21.96 -13.47
CA ALA A 46 11.93 22.39 -13.46
C ALA A 46 11.72 23.86 -13.89
N ALA A 47 12.75 24.71 -13.85
CA ALA A 47 12.64 26.13 -14.19
C ALA A 47 12.79 26.44 -15.70
N ALA A 48 13.30 25.49 -16.50
CA ALA A 48 13.57 25.71 -17.92
C ALA A 48 12.36 25.44 -18.84
N SER A 49 11.25 24.90 -18.33
CA SER A 49 10.14 24.39 -19.16
C SER A 49 8.90 25.28 -19.21
N VAL A 50 8.94 26.50 -18.64
CA VAL A 50 7.77 27.41 -18.57
C VAL A 50 7.88 28.60 -19.56
N ALA A 51 8.98 28.73 -20.30
CA ALA A 51 9.23 29.89 -21.17
C ALA A 51 8.91 29.69 -22.67
N ALA A 52 8.07 28.73 -23.06
CA ALA A 52 7.87 28.37 -24.47
C ALA A 52 6.39 28.29 -24.93
N LEU A 53 5.50 29.16 -24.43
CA LEU A 53 4.13 29.29 -24.95
C LEU A 53 3.64 30.74 -25.02
N ILE A 54 4.44 31.66 -25.58
CA ILE A 54 3.94 32.96 -26.05
C ILE A 54 4.67 33.30 -27.34
N LEU A 55 4.14 32.88 -28.49
CA LEU A 55 4.36 33.45 -29.83
C LEU A 55 3.49 32.66 -30.83
N VAL A 56 2.17 32.91 -30.81
CA VAL A 56 1.33 32.65 -31.99
C VAL A 56 1.16 34.00 -32.68
N PRO A 57 1.78 34.23 -33.85
CA PRO A 57 1.57 35.43 -34.62
C PRO A 57 0.18 35.40 -35.24
N THR A 58 -0.60 36.44 -34.92
CA THR A 58 -1.82 36.82 -35.62
C THR A 58 -1.52 37.07 -37.10
N TYR A 59 -1.84 36.11 -37.97
CA TYR A 59 -1.98 36.35 -39.40
C TYR A 59 -3.46 36.22 -39.76
N GLN A 60 -4.13 37.37 -39.85
CA GLN A 60 -5.36 37.50 -40.61
C GLN A 60 -5.00 37.77 -42.07
N SER A 61 -5.61 37.03 -43.00
CA SER A 61 -6.05 37.59 -44.29
C SER A 61 -6.89 36.59 -45.12
N PHE A 62 -8.11 37.02 -45.44
CA PHE A 62 -8.85 36.95 -46.73
C PHE A 62 -8.82 35.66 -47.58
N ARG A 63 -9.87 35.18 -48.27
CA ARG A 63 -11.33 35.42 -48.43
C ARG A 63 -11.75 34.35 -49.47
N ALA A 64 -12.98 33.83 -49.44
CA ALA A 64 -13.83 33.59 -50.63
C ALA A 64 -15.15 32.90 -50.24
N THR A 65 -16.21 33.68 -50.22
CA THR A 65 -17.61 33.23 -50.32
C THR A 65 -17.92 32.82 -51.76
N PRO A 66 -18.61 31.69 -51.97
CA PRO A 66 -19.53 31.55 -53.08
C PRO A 66 -21.00 31.57 -52.61
N VAL A 67 -21.81 32.09 -53.51
CA VAL A 67 -23.23 32.44 -53.44
C VAL A 67 -24.14 31.23 -53.69
N GLY A 68 -25.31 31.21 -53.03
CA GLY A 68 -26.46 30.32 -53.30
C GLY A 68 -26.89 29.56 -52.04
N THR A 69 -28.13 29.50 -51.60
CA THR A 69 -29.44 29.76 -52.21
C THR A 69 -30.45 30.12 -51.11
N VAL A 70 -31.52 30.82 -51.52
CA VAL A 70 -32.66 31.23 -50.69
C VAL A 70 -33.44 29.99 -50.23
N GLY A 71 -33.61 29.85 -48.92
CA GLY A 71 -34.48 28.88 -48.28
C GLY A 71 -35.03 29.47 -46.99
N THR A 72 -36.13 30.21 -47.12
CA THR A 72 -36.90 30.78 -46.02
C THR A 72 -37.74 29.67 -45.37
N GLU A 73 -37.37 29.19 -44.18
CA GLU A 73 -38.32 28.72 -43.17
C GLU A 73 -37.83 29.11 -41.75
N ARG A 74 -38.80 29.45 -40.91
CA ARG A 74 -38.73 30.21 -39.64
C ARG A 74 -38.92 29.21 -38.46
N PRO A 75 -39.15 29.67 -37.21
CA PRO A 75 -38.24 30.12 -36.14
C PRO A 75 -38.12 29.14 -34.94
N THR A 76 -37.35 29.58 -33.93
CA THR A 76 -37.52 29.45 -32.45
C THR A 76 -36.40 28.70 -31.72
N SER A 77 -35.71 29.40 -30.83
CA SER A 77 -35.74 29.13 -29.39
C SER A 77 -34.75 30.02 -28.63
N ASN A 78 -35.32 30.98 -27.90
CA ASN A 78 -35.03 31.32 -26.50
C ASN A 78 -33.59 31.31 -25.98
N VAL A 79 -33.10 32.52 -25.72
CA VAL A 79 -32.06 32.86 -24.73
C VAL A 79 -32.73 33.00 -23.35
N PRO A 80 -32.14 32.44 -22.29
CA PRO A 80 -31.72 33.27 -21.14
C PRO A 80 -30.33 32.82 -20.63
N ALA A 81 -29.31 33.67 -20.53
CA ALA A 81 -29.12 34.70 -19.50
C ALA A 81 -29.49 34.23 -18.07
N SER A 82 -28.51 33.71 -17.32
CA SER A 82 -28.25 33.97 -15.89
C SER A 82 -27.45 32.83 -15.26
N GLN A 83 -26.27 33.10 -14.71
CA GLN A 83 -25.85 32.59 -13.39
C GLN A 83 -24.50 33.22 -12.99
N ARG A 84 -24.57 34.14 -12.02
CA ARG A 84 -23.47 34.56 -11.16
C ARG A 84 -23.68 33.89 -9.78
N PRO A 85 -22.68 33.88 -8.89
CA PRO A 85 -22.21 32.66 -8.23
C PRO A 85 -22.74 32.55 -6.80
N GLU A 86 -23.18 31.36 -6.41
CA GLU A 86 -23.61 31.09 -5.04
C GLU A 86 -22.40 30.74 -4.17
N ARG A 87 -22.18 31.59 -3.16
CA ARG A 87 -21.15 31.49 -2.13
C ARG A 87 -21.61 30.51 -1.05
N PRO A 88 -20.86 29.45 -0.72
CA PRO A 88 -21.16 28.62 0.44
C PRO A 88 -20.86 29.37 1.76
N PRO A 89 -21.71 29.24 2.81
CA PRO A 89 -21.43 29.83 4.12
C PRO A 89 -20.35 29.06 4.90
N ALA A 90 -19.75 29.77 5.85
CA ALA A 90 -18.57 29.38 6.63
C ALA A 90 -18.77 28.17 7.57
N PRO A 91 -17.67 27.52 8.01
CA PRO A 91 -17.72 26.36 8.90
C PRO A 91 -18.06 26.74 10.35
N GLY A 92 -19.18 26.24 10.86
CA GLY A 92 -19.54 26.28 12.27
C GLY A 92 -18.77 25.22 13.07
N GLN A 93 -18.23 25.64 14.21
CA GLN A 93 -17.37 24.90 15.12
C GLN A 93 -18.13 23.98 16.10
N SER A 94 -17.44 22.91 16.49
CA SER A 94 -17.33 22.31 17.84
C SER A 94 -18.58 21.91 18.63
N ARG A 95 -18.77 20.59 18.81
CA ARG A 95 -19.35 20.00 20.03
C ARG A 95 -18.86 18.56 20.25
N PRO A 96 -18.08 18.32 21.32
CA PRO A 96 -18.48 17.38 22.38
C PRO A 96 -18.16 18.00 23.78
N PRO A 97 -18.49 17.39 24.95
CA PRO A 97 -18.92 16.01 25.21
C PRO A 97 -20.17 15.90 26.12
N SER A 98 -20.64 14.68 26.34
CA SER A 98 -21.51 14.37 27.50
C SER A 98 -21.17 12.99 28.03
N ASN A 99 -20.18 12.95 28.93
CA ASN A 99 -19.98 11.83 29.85
C ASN A 99 -21.03 11.93 30.94
N LYS A 100 -21.77 10.85 31.18
CA LYS A 100 -22.56 10.66 32.40
C LYS A 100 -22.06 9.41 33.09
N GLU A 101 -21.24 9.67 34.10
CA GLU A 101 -20.75 8.72 35.09
C GLU A 101 -21.86 8.47 36.12
N ARG A 102 -22.10 7.21 36.48
CA ARG A 102 -22.71 6.86 37.78
C ARG A 102 -22.15 5.51 38.26
N PRO A 103 -21.44 5.49 39.41
CA PRO A 103 -21.06 4.27 40.09
C PRO A 103 -22.19 3.81 41.02
N GLY A 104 -22.48 2.51 41.04
CA GLY A 104 -23.44 1.88 41.93
C GLY A 104 -22.94 0.50 42.37
N ALA A 105 -22.72 0.37 43.67
CA ALA A 105 -22.13 -0.79 44.33
C ALA A 105 -23.11 -1.98 44.46
N GLY A 106 -22.54 -3.18 44.34
CA GLY A 106 -22.80 -4.37 45.15
C GLY A 106 -24.18 -5.02 45.14
N THR A 107 -24.24 -6.26 44.63
CA THR A 107 -24.70 -7.42 45.43
C THR A 107 -24.18 -8.73 44.83
N SER A 108 -23.64 -9.56 45.72
CA SER A 108 -23.15 -10.92 45.49
C SER A 108 -24.30 -11.92 45.54
N ALA A 109 -24.35 -12.88 44.60
CA ALA A 109 -25.15 -14.10 44.74
C ALA A 109 -24.50 -15.29 43.99
N LYS A 110 -23.68 -16.02 44.76
CA LYS A 110 -23.45 -17.48 44.89
C LYS A 110 -23.71 -18.47 43.70
N PRO A 111 -22.79 -19.41 43.44
CA PRO A 111 -22.90 -20.46 42.40
C PRO A 111 -23.46 -21.80 42.94
N LYS A 112 -24.12 -22.61 42.07
CA LYS A 112 -24.24 -24.09 42.19
C LYS A 112 -24.86 -24.76 40.93
N PRO A 113 -24.77 -26.10 40.74
CA PRO A 113 -24.17 -26.77 39.56
C PRO A 113 -25.17 -27.75 38.85
N PRO A 114 -24.76 -28.58 37.85
CA PRO A 114 -25.67 -29.21 36.88
C PRO A 114 -26.15 -30.62 37.27
N PRO A 115 -27.21 -31.12 36.62
CA PRO A 115 -27.17 -32.44 35.94
C PRO A 115 -28.03 -32.44 34.64
N SER A 116 -27.97 -33.34 33.65
CA SER A 116 -27.12 -34.46 33.20
C SER A 116 -27.78 -34.95 31.85
N PRO A 117 -27.62 -36.17 31.31
CA PRO A 117 -26.96 -36.45 30.02
C PRO A 117 -27.84 -37.13 28.94
N GLY A 118 -27.31 -37.22 27.71
CA GLY A 118 -27.81 -38.07 26.60
C GLY A 118 -28.23 -37.25 25.37
N GLY A 119 -27.73 -37.44 24.15
CA GLY A 119 -26.84 -38.40 23.50
C GLY A 119 -26.58 -37.89 22.06
N PRO A 120 -26.29 -38.75 21.08
CA PRO A 120 -25.01 -39.39 20.77
C PRO A 120 -24.18 -38.63 19.71
N GLU A 121 -22.85 -38.72 19.87
CA GLU A 121 -21.92 -39.00 18.77
C GLU A 121 -21.87 -38.02 17.57
N ALA A 122 -21.31 -36.84 17.78
CA ALA A 122 -20.59 -36.13 16.73
C ALA A 122 -19.09 -36.46 16.88
N GLY A 123 -18.65 -37.51 16.19
CA GLY A 123 -17.26 -37.95 16.19
C GLY A 123 -16.27 -36.83 15.79
N PRO A 124 -14.97 -37.01 16.04
CA PRO A 124 -13.96 -36.06 15.60
C PRO A 124 -14.06 -35.91 14.09
N ARG A 125 -14.39 -34.70 13.61
CA ARG A 125 -14.33 -34.36 12.19
C ARG A 125 -12.90 -34.64 11.72
N ARG A 126 -12.74 -35.78 11.03
CA ARG A 126 -11.55 -36.04 10.20
C ARG A 126 -11.32 -34.82 9.31
N PRO A 127 -10.11 -34.23 9.30
CA PRO A 127 -9.72 -33.34 8.24
C PRO A 127 -9.76 -34.15 6.94
N GLY A 128 -10.70 -33.81 6.05
CA GLY A 128 -10.75 -34.42 4.73
C GLY A 128 -9.49 -34.06 3.94
N PRO A 129 -8.89 -35.02 3.23
CA PRO A 129 -7.81 -34.72 2.30
C PRO A 129 -8.43 -34.09 1.03
N GLY A 130 -8.00 -32.88 0.66
CA GLY A 130 -8.19 -32.37 -0.71
C GLY A 130 -9.18 -31.22 -0.95
N GLY A 131 -9.48 -30.35 0.02
CA GLY A 131 -10.53 -29.33 -0.12
C GLY A 131 -10.14 -27.91 -0.57
N VAL A 132 -8.92 -27.63 -1.05
CA VAL A 132 -8.48 -26.22 -1.30
C VAL A 132 -8.31 -25.87 -2.77
N VAL A 133 -8.21 -26.85 -3.67
CA VAL A 133 -7.87 -26.56 -5.09
C VAL A 133 -9.08 -25.98 -5.85
N ASP A 134 -10.32 -26.31 -5.47
CA ASP A 134 -11.51 -25.95 -6.27
C ASP A 134 -11.99 -24.49 -6.09
N ASP A 135 -11.54 -23.78 -5.04
CA ASP A 135 -11.97 -22.40 -4.75
C ASP A 135 -10.85 -21.35 -4.91
N LEU A 136 -9.75 -21.71 -5.57
CA LEU A 136 -8.71 -20.75 -5.88
C LEU A 136 -9.18 -19.77 -6.96
N PRO A 137 -8.89 -18.46 -6.81
CA PRO A 137 -9.03 -17.52 -7.91
C PRO A 137 -8.34 -18.06 -9.16
N ARG A 138 -9.01 -18.01 -10.32
CA ARG A 138 -8.51 -18.58 -11.60
C ARG A 138 -7.14 -18.08 -12.04
N TRP A 139 -6.69 -16.95 -11.50
CA TRP A 139 -5.37 -16.37 -11.74
C TRP A 139 -4.27 -16.98 -10.85
N ILE A 140 -4.57 -17.98 -10.03
CA ILE A 140 -3.62 -18.69 -9.17
C ILE A 140 -3.64 -20.16 -9.58
N THR A 141 -2.52 -20.65 -10.10
CA THR A 141 -2.38 -22.04 -10.58
C THR A 141 -1.52 -22.91 -9.65
N TYR A 142 -0.94 -22.33 -8.61
CA TYR A 142 -0.15 -23.07 -7.62
C TYR A 142 -0.27 -22.43 -6.24
N LEU A 143 -0.60 -23.25 -5.25
CA LEU A 143 -0.52 -22.93 -3.83
C LEU A 143 0.04 -24.16 -3.11
N PRO A 144 0.99 -24.02 -2.17
CA PRO A 144 1.51 -25.15 -1.41
C PRO A 144 0.40 -25.85 -0.62
N ASP A 145 0.52 -27.17 -0.50
CA ASP A 145 -0.40 -27.99 0.28
C ASP A 145 -0.42 -27.57 1.76
N GLY A 146 -1.54 -27.86 2.44
CA GLY A 146 -1.72 -27.57 3.86
C GLY A 146 -2.01 -26.10 4.19
N LEU A 147 -2.20 -25.26 3.18
CA LEU A 147 -2.68 -23.89 3.34
C LEU A 147 -4.19 -23.83 3.10
N ALA A 148 -4.93 -23.16 3.98
CA ALA A 148 -6.35 -22.86 3.81
C ALA A 148 -6.55 -21.35 3.65
N ALA A 149 -7.58 -20.93 2.92
CA ALA A 149 -7.92 -19.50 2.80
C ALA A 149 -8.20 -18.91 4.19
N ALA A 150 -7.45 -17.87 4.57
CA ALA A 150 -7.60 -17.21 5.86
C ALA A 150 -8.88 -16.35 5.90
N SER A 151 -9.29 -15.84 4.74
CA SER A 151 -10.53 -15.11 4.49
C SER A 151 -10.83 -15.15 2.99
N PRO A 152 -12.06 -14.81 2.56
CA PRO A 152 -12.30 -14.46 1.17
C PRO A 152 -11.34 -13.37 0.70
N CYS A 153 -11.01 -13.37 -0.59
CA CYS A 153 -10.16 -12.34 -1.16
C CYS A 153 -10.81 -10.96 -0.99
N ALA A 154 -10.14 -10.06 -0.28
CA ALA A 154 -10.61 -8.71 -0.07
C ALA A 154 -10.31 -7.84 -1.30
N VAL A 155 -11.27 -7.06 -1.74
CA VAL A 155 -11.09 -6.07 -2.82
C VAL A 155 -11.28 -4.68 -2.22
N ALA A 156 -10.28 -3.82 -2.39
CA ALA A 156 -10.29 -2.44 -1.92
C ALA A 156 -9.90 -1.47 -3.05
N GLY A 157 -10.26 -0.19 -2.88
CA GLY A 157 -9.95 0.89 -3.80
C GLY A 157 -11.09 1.26 -4.75
N GLY A 158 -10.77 2.05 -5.78
CA GLY A 158 -11.72 2.64 -6.72
C GLY A 158 -11.27 2.50 -8.18
N ALA A 159 -11.81 3.34 -9.06
CA ALA A 159 -11.53 3.28 -10.51
C ALA A 159 -10.04 3.49 -10.85
N GLU A 160 -9.33 4.34 -10.10
CA GLU A 160 -7.93 4.68 -10.36
C GLU A 160 -6.94 3.61 -9.89
N ARG A 161 -7.30 2.93 -8.80
CA ARG A 161 -6.48 1.89 -8.17
C ARG A 161 -7.39 0.88 -7.47
N ARG A 162 -7.34 -0.36 -7.94
CA ARG A 162 -8.01 -1.50 -7.33
C ARG A 162 -6.97 -2.47 -6.81
N THR A 163 -7.15 -2.92 -5.58
CA THR A 163 -6.26 -3.89 -4.92
C THR A 163 -7.09 -5.10 -4.50
N THR A 164 -6.68 -6.28 -4.95
CA THR A 164 -7.23 -7.56 -4.51
C THR A 164 -6.20 -8.26 -3.65
N THR A 165 -6.54 -8.58 -2.41
CA THR A 165 -5.67 -9.29 -1.47
C THR A 165 -6.29 -10.63 -1.12
N CYS A 166 -5.55 -11.70 -1.36
CA CYS A 166 -5.92 -13.05 -0.96
C CYS A 166 -4.86 -13.58 0.02
N ALA A 167 -5.29 -14.23 1.09
CA ALA A 167 -4.39 -14.75 2.11
C ALA A 167 -4.75 -16.19 2.47
N TRP A 168 -3.71 -17.01 2.67
CA TRP A 168 -3.83 -18.39 3.10
C TRP A 168 -2.89 -18.65 4.27
N ARG A 169 -3.31 -19.52 5.19
CA ARG A 169 -2.56 -19.91 6.39
C ARG A 169 -2.75 -21.39 6.68
N GLY A 170 -1.75 -21.97 7.35
CA GLY A 170 -1.78 -23.34 7.86
C GLY A 170 -0.53 -23.63 8.67
N ASP A 171 -0.34 -24.88 9.06
CA ASP A 171 0.78 -25.29 9.92
C ASP A 171 2.15 -25.05 9.27
N ALA A 172 2.20 -25.12 7.93
CA ALA A 172 3.41 -24.85 7.15
C ALA A 172 3.77 -23.35 7.06
N GLY A 173 2.86 -22.45 7.44
CA GLY A 173 3.06 -21.02 7.43
C GLY A 173 1.95 -20.26 6.72
N TRP A 174 2.31 -19.26 5.92
CA TRP A 174 1.34 -18.37 5.32
C TRP A 174 1.77 -17.86 3.96
N VAL A 175 0.79 -17.53 3.14
CA VAL A 175 0.94 -16.89 1.82
C VAL A 175 -0.04 -15.73 1.72
N GLU A 176 0.43 -14.60 1.23
CA GLU A 176 -0.38 -13.43 0.92
C GLU A 176 -0.08 -13.01 -0.52
N ILE A 177 -1.11 -12.89 -1.35
CA ILE A 177 -0.98 -12.40 -2.72
C ILE A 177 -1.81 -11.13 -2.88
N VAL A 178 -1.14 -10.06 -3.30
CA VAL A 178 -1.72 -8.75 -3.55
C VAL A 178 -1.62 -8.45 -5.04
N LEU A 179 -2.77 -8.29 -5.69
CA LEU A 179 -2.90 -7.88 -7.08
C LEU A 179 -3.33 -6.41 -7.11
N VAL A 180 -2.52 -5.55 -7.74
CA VAL A 180 -2.80 -4.12 -7.89
C VAL A 180 -3.08 -3.83 -9.36
N ARG A 181 -4.22 -3.20 -9.65
CA ARG A 181 -4.58 -2.68 -10.97
C ARG A 181 -4.67 -1.16 -10.89
N SER A 182 -3.84 -0.44 -11.64
CA SER A 182 -3.82 1.04 -11.68
C SER A 182 -3.15 1.56 -12.93
N GLN A 183 -3.67 2.63 -13.53
CA GLN A 183 -3.13 3.23 -14.76
C GLN A 183 -1.70 3.80 -14.59
N GLY A 184 -1.32 4.20 -13.37
CA GLY A 184 -0.01 4.79 -13.09
C GLY A 184 1.09 3.80 -12.71
N LEU A 185 0.81 2.49 -12.74
CA LEU A 185 1.73 1.47 -12.27
C LEU A 185 2.72 1.08 -13.38
N SER A 186 3.96 1.53 -13.25
CA SER A 186 4.99 1.42 -14.32
C SER A 186 6.33 0.86 -13.85
N ASP A 187 6.62 0.89 -12.54
CA ASP A 187 7.79 0.23 -11.95
C ASP A 187 7.33 -0.79 -10.89
N PRO A 188 7.89 -2.01 -10.82
CA PRO A 188 7.66 -2.92 -9.71
C PRO A 188 7.93 -2.31 -8.31
N ARG A 189 8.78 -1.27 -8.21
CA ARG A 189 9.00 -0.48 -6.98
C ARG A 189 7.74 0.20 -6.47
N ASP A 190 6.79 0.51 -7.34
CA ASP A 190 5.51 1.14 -6.98
C ASP A 190 4.62 0.20 -6.13
N LEU A 191 4.95 -1.09 -6.11
CA LEU A 191 4.30 -2.12 -5.29
C LEU A 191 4.96 -2.31 -3.93
N MET A 192 6.19 -1.83 -3.77
CA MET A 192 7.00 -2.13 -2.60
C MET A 192 6.64 -1.20 -1.44
N ARG A 193 6.48 -1.78 -0.25
CA ARG A 193 6.48 -1.00 1.00
C ARG A 193 7.93 -0.72 1.39
N PRO A 194 8.23 0.48 1.95
CA PRO A 194 9.59 0.85 2.29
C PRO A 194 10.08 0.05 3.50
N ALA A 195 10.78 -1.06 3.29
CA ALA A 195 11.46 -1.79 4.37
C ALA A 195 12.64 -2.64 3.86
N GLY A 196 13.86 -2.13 3.91
CA GLY A 196 15.08 -2.89 3.57
C GLY A 196 15.62 -2.66 2.16
N ILE A 197 16.71 -3.35 1.82
CA ILE A 197 17.37 -3.24 0.52
C ILE A 197 16.76 -4.31 -0.41
N PRO A 198 16.11 -3.91 -1.52
CA PRO A 198 15.50 -4.87 -2.43
C PRO A 198 16.58 -5.63 -3.21
N GLY A 199 16.50 -6.96 -3.20
CA GLY A 199 17.20 -7.83 -4.14
C GLY A 199 16.50 -7.84 -5.50
N ARG A 200 17.21 -8.22 -6.56
CA ARG A 200 16.66 -8.35 -7.93
C ARG A 200 16.48 -9.82 -8.30
N THR A 201 15.41 -10.12 -9.03
CA THR A 201 15.14 -11.45 -9.60
C THR A 201 14.26 -11.30 -10.83
N THR A 202 13.80 -12.42 -11.39
CA THR A 202 12.81 -12.45 -12.46
C THR A 202 11.70 -13.44 -12.12
N VAL A 203 10.48 -13.12 -12.53
CA VAL A 203 9.33 -14.04 -12.47
C VAL A 203 8.83 -14.23 -13.89
N ARG A 204 8.99 -15.44 -14.45
CA ARG A 204 8.61 -15.75 -15.84
C ARG A 204 9.18 -14.75 -16.86
N GLY A 205 10.45 -14.37 -16.69
CA GLY A 205 11.14 -13.40 -17.56
C GLY A 205 10.85 -11.93 -17.26
N MET A 206 9.91 -11.61 -16.37
CA MET A 206 9.60 -10.23 -15.98
C MET A 206 10.52 -9.77 -14.84
N PRO A 207 11.07 -8.54 -14.89
CA PRO A 207 11.85 -7.99 -13.79
C PRO A 207 11.05 -7.96 -12.48
N ALA A 208 11.67 -8.45 -11.42
CA ALA A 208 11.05 -8.53 -10.10
C ALA A 208 12.02 -8.10 -9.01
N PHE A 209 11.47 -7.62 -7.89
CA PHE A 209 12.23 -7.35 -6.68
C PHE A 209 11.88 -8.36 -5.59
N THR A 210 12.87 -8.70 -4.78
CA THR A 210 12.68 -9.51 -3.58
C THR A 210 13.05 -8.70 -2.34
N ILE A 211 12.34 -8.94 -1.24
CA ILE A 211 12.60 -8.27 0.02
C ILE A 211 12.28 -9.20 1.18
N ASP A 212 13.15 -9.23 2.18
CA ASP A 212 12.87 -9.95 3.42
C ASP A 212 11.94 -9.10 4.29
N ARG A 213 10.93 -9.74 4.87
CA ARG A 213 9.96 -9.08 5.75
C ARG A 213 10.35 -9.30 7.22
N PRO A 214 10.00 -8.36 8.12
CA PRO A 214 10.34 -8.46 9.54
C PRO A 214 9.63 -9.64 10.25
N ASP A 215 8.55 -10.16 9.67
CA ASP A 215 7.77 -11.30 10.18
C ASP A 215 8.35 -12.67 9.79
N SER A 216 9.67 -12.74 9.58
CA SER A 216 10.39 -13.92 9.04
C SER A 216 9.94 -14.36 7.63
N GLY A 217 9.11 -13.55 6.96
CA GLY A 217 8.64 -13.78 5.61
C GLY A 217 9.60 -13.27 4.55
N ARG A 218 9.30 -13.60 3.30
CA ARG A 218 9.94 -13.03 2.12
C ARG A 218 8.87 -12.65 1.11
N GLN A 219 9.13 -11.61 0.35
CA GLN A 219 8.22 -11.06 -0.64
C GLN A 219 8.92 -10.99 -2.01
N ILE A 220 8.16 -11.25 -3.08
CA ILE A 220 8.52 -10.96 -4.48
C ILE A 220 7.48 -10.00 -5.05
N SER A 221 7.90 -9.01 -5.83
CA SER A 221 6.99 -8.07 -6.50
C SER A 221 7.44 -7.79 -7.93
N TRP A 222 6.49 -7.80 -8.87
CA TRP A 222 6.73 -7.58 -10.30
C TRP A 222 5.52 -6.95 -10.98
N LEU A 223 5.74 -6.40 -12.16
CA LEU A 223 4.66 -6.01 -13.07
C LEU A 223 4.38 -7.15 -14.03
N ALA A 224 3.16 -7.66 -14.00
CA ALA A 224 2.72 -8.70 -14.93
C ALA A 224 2.51 -8.13 -16.34
N ARG A 225 2.11 -6.86 -16.41
CA ARG A 225 1.92 -6.03 -17.61
C ARG A 225 1.76 -4.57 -17.18
N PRO A 226 1.83 -3.58 -18.09
CA PRO A 226 1.53 -2.19 -17.75
C PRO A 226 0.20 -2.07 -17.01
N GLY A 227 0.22 -1.39 -15.87
CA GLY A 227 -0.95 -1.17 -15.02
C GLY A 227 -1.40 -2.35 -14.15
N VAL A 228 -0.71 -3.51 -14.18
CA VAL A 228 -1.03 -4.68 -13.34
C VAL A 228 0.21 -5.18 -12.63
N GLY A 229 0.21 -5.03 -11.30
CA GLY A 229 1.30 -5.45 -10.43
C GLY A 229 0.90 -6.55 -9.48
N VAL A 230 1.85 -7.42 -9.17
CA VAL A 230 1.66 -8.53 -8.25
C VAL A 230 2.72 -8.47 -7.17
N THR A 231 2.28 -8.68 -5.94
CA THR A 231 3.14 -8.92 -4.80
C THR A 231 2.76 -10.26 -4.17
N VAL A 232 3.72 -11.17 -4.05
CA VAL A 232 3.55 -12.43 -3.32
C VAL A 232 4.44 -12.38 -2.11
N SER A 233 3.87 -12.63 -0.93
CA SER A 233 4.59 -12.78 0.33
C SER A 233 4.35 -14.16 0.90
N ALA A 234 5.39 -14.77 1.47
CA ALA A 234 5.27 -16.06 2.15
C ALA A 234 6.18 -16.12 3.39
N GLY A 235 5.73 -16.81 4.43
CA GLY A 235 6.50 -17.03 5.67
C GLY A 235 6.33 -18.45 6.21
N GLY A 236 7.12 -18.83 7.22
CA GLY A 236 7.20 -20.23 7.68
C GLY A 236 8.02 -21.10 6.73
N SER A 237 7.70 -22.40 6.63
CA SER A 237 8.40 -23.33 5.74
C SER A 237 8.06 -23.11 4.27
N VAL A 238 6.88 -22.54 3.97
CA VAL A 238 6.47 -22.18 2.59
C VAL A 238 7.29 -21.04 1.99
N LYS A 239 8.06 -20.29 2.79
CA LYS A 239 8.99 -19.25 2.30
C LYS A 239 9.97 -19.80 1.26
N GLY A 240 10.44 -21.04 1.40
CA GLY A 240 11.35 -21.69 0.44
C GLY A 240 10.71 -21.92 -0.94
N GLN A 241 9.38 -21.88 -1.03
CA GLN A 241 8.64 -22.10 -2.27
C GLN A 241 8.18 -20.79 -2.94
N LEU A 242 8.56 -19.63 -2.40
CA LEU A 242 8.06 -18.33 -2.83
C LEU A 242 8.16 -18.08 -4.34
N MET A 243 9.25 -18.51 -4.99
CA MET A 243 9.38 -18.37 -6.44
C MET A 243 8.36 -19.22 -7.20
N ARG A 244 8.15 -20.48 -6.80
CA ARG A 244 7.15 -21.36 -7.42
C ARG A 244 5.73 -20.82 -7.25
N ILE A 245 5.43 -20.23 -6.09
CA ILE A 245 4.16 -19.52 -5.85
C ILE A 245 4.02 -18.33 -6.80
N ALA A 246 5.06 -17.50 -6.93
CA ALA A 246 5.05 -16.35 -7.82
C ALA A 246 4.83 -16.74 -9.29
N GLU A 247 5.48 -17.81 -9.76
CA GLU A 247 5.29 -18.34 -11.12
C GLU A 247 3.89 -18.91 -11.37
N GLY A 248 3.21 -19.37 -10.31
CA GLY A 248 1.81 -19.80 -10.34
C GLY A 248 0.79 -18.65 -10.48
N VAL A 249 1.20 -17.39 -10.37
CA VAL A 249 0.28 -16.24 -10.44
C VAL A 249 0.19 -15.67 -11.86
N ARG A 250 -1.02 -15.65 -12.42
CA ARG A 250 -1.37 -15.30 -13.81
C ARG A 250 -2.56 -14.30 -13.87
N PRO A 251 -2.33 -12.99 -13.62
CA PRO A 251 -3.36 -11.97 -13.40
C PRO A 251 -3.99 -11.31 -14.65
#